data_AF-A0A847GTE4-F1
#
_entry.id   AF-A0A847GTE4-F1
#
_cell.length_a   1.000
_cell.length_b   1.000
_cell.length_c   1.000
_cell.angle_alpha   90.00
_cell.angle_beta   90.00
_cell.angle_gamma   90.00
#
_symmetry.space_group_name_H-M   'P 1'
#
loop_
_entity.id
_entity.type
_entity.pdbx_description
1 polymer ?
#
loop_
_entity_poly.entity_id
_entity_poly.type
_entity_poly.pdbx_seq_one_letter_code
_entity_poly.pdbx_strand_id
1 'polypeptide(L)'
;MHSLRFPGETDADFRRRAEHALRVAKVLVEACLSNRCMQRYMADPTLPYTADNVRISPTVRVEYEQAIAIGDLGSCLSATRSKHWGDGPWVMPLEPDDEFFPDRITYIYRANSVYNRRFEQRQRLKELLGRQHRPLVETAKRQTKTIFLRFLTDSQAEAIRRILHVEPGEFWRGCRGAALDLPPRLVQLEFDF
;
A
#
# COMPACT_ATOMS: atom_id res chain seq x y z
N MET A 1 -36.30 -13.16 1.99
CA MET A 1 -35.53 -13.21 3.25
C MET A 1 -34.40 -14.19 3.04
N HIS A 2 -33.15 -13.72 2.96
CA HIS A 2 -32.00 -14.63 2.83
C HIS A 2 -31.68 -15.22 4.20
N SER A 3 -31.62 -16.54 4.32
CA SER A 3 -31.21 -17.21 5.55
C SER A 3 -29.72 -16.95 5.81
N LEU A 4 -29.37 -16.61 7.06
CA LEU A 4 -27.97 -16.47 7.50
C LEU A 4 -27.32 -17.82 7.84
N ARG A 5 -28.08 -18.92 7.75
CA ARG A 5 -27.61 -20.28 8.03
C ARG A 5 -26.94 -20.89 6.81
N PHE A 6 -25.88 -21.65 7.05
CA PHE A 6 -25.31 -22.49 6.00
C PHE A 6 -26.15 -23.76 5.78
N PRO A 7 -26.17 -24.33 4.57
CA PRO A 7 -26.84 -25.60 4.32
C PRO A 7 -26.33 -26.71 5.27
N GLY A 8 -27.23 -27.38 5.98
CA GLY A 8 -26.89 -28.45 6.92
C GLY A 8 -26.35 -27.99 8.29
N GLU A 9 -26.30 -26.68 8.55
CA GLU A 9 -25.80 -26.14 9.82
C GLU A 9 -26.76 -26.42 10.99
N THR A 10 -26.24 -27.03 12.06
CA THR A 10 -27.00 -27.26 13.29
C THR A 10 -27.28 -25.94 14.03
N ASP A 11 -28.29 -25.94 14.90
CA ASP A 11 -28.58 -24.78 15.75
C ASP A 11 -27.39 -24.37 16.64
N ALA A 12 -26.64 -25.35 17.15
CA ALA A 12 -25.47 -25.11 17.98
C ALA A 12 -24.32 -24.48 17.18
N ASP A 13 -24.09 -24.95 15.95
CA ASP A 13 -23.07 -24.39 15.05
C ASP A 13 -23.41 -22.96 14.64
N PHE A 14 -24.66 -22.73 14.24
CA PHE A 14 -25.15 -21.40 13.91
C PHE A 14 -24.95 -20.43 15.07
N ARG A 15 -25.35 -20.84 16.29
CA ARG A 15 -25.19 -20.01 17.49
C ARG A 15 -23.73 -19.68 17.77
N ARG A 16 -22.83 -20.68 17.74
CA ARG A 16 -21.38 -20.46 17.94
C ARG A 16 -20.80 -19.49 16.93
N ARG A 17 -21.16 -19.64 15.66
CA ARG A 17 -20.70 -18.76 14.58
C ARG A 17 -21.23 -17.34 14.73
N ALA A 18 -22.51 -17.19 15.05
CA ALA A 18 -23.13 -15.88 15.27
C ALA A 18 -22.51 -15.16 16.46
N GLU A 19 -22.31 -15.85 17.59
CA GLU A 19 -21.64 -15.29 18.77
C GLU A 19 -20.19 -14.90 18.47
N HIS A 20 -19.47 -15.73 17.72
CA HIS A 20 -18.11 -15.41 17.29
C HIS A 20 -18.07 -14.18 16.37
N ALA A 21 -18.94 -14.13 15.36
CA ALA A 21 -19.04 -12.99 14.44
C ALA A 21 -19.40 -11.69 15.19
N LEU A 22 -20.30 -11.75 16.17
CA LEU A 22 -20.65 -10.60 17.00
C LEU A 22 -19.45 -10.09 17.81
N ARG A 23 -18.64 -10.99 18.40
CA ARG A 23 -17.43 -10.61 19.13
C ARG A 23 -16.43 -9.91 18.22
N VAL A 24 -16.19 -10.47 17.04
CA VAL A 24 -15.30 -9.85 16.04
C VAL A 24 -15.82 -8.48 15.62
N ALA A 25 -17.11 -8.36 15.28
CA ALA A 25 -17.72 -7.10 14.87
C ALA A 25 -17.59 -6.00 15.94
N LYS A 26 -17.83 -6.34 17.22
CA LYS A 26 -17.64 -5.39 18.34
C LYS A 26 -16.23 -4.84 18.41
N VAL A 27 -15.22 -5.73 18.33
CA VAL A 27 -13.81 -5.33 18.36
C VAL A 27 -13.46 -4.40 17.19
N LEU A 28 -13.93 -4.71 15.97
CA LEU A 28 -13.67 -3.88 14.80
C LEU A 28 -14.31 -2.49 14.93
N VAL A 29 -15.55 -2.41 15.41
CA VAL A 29 -16.28 -1.15 15.63
C VAL A 29 -15.63 -0.31 16.72
N GLU A 30 -15.31 -0.92 17.87
CA GLU A 30 -14.67 -0.22 19.00
C GLU A 30 -13.31 0.34 18.62
N ALA A 31 -12.49 -0.44 17.91
CA ALA A 31 -11.21 0.02 17.38
C ALA A 31 -11.38 1.17 16.39
N CYS A 32 -12.38 1.09 15.50
CA CYS A 32 -12.66 2.14 14.53
C CYS A 32 -13.08 3.46 15.19
N LEU A 33 -13.97 3.41 16.19
CA LEU A 33 -14.40 4.59 16.95
C LEU A 33 -13.27 5.19 17.82
N SER A 34 -12.30 4.37 18.20
CA SER A 34 -11.14 4.78 19.02
C SER A 34 -9.97 5.32 18.21
N ASN A 35 -9.97 5.12 16.88
CA ASN A 35 -8.92 5.58 16.00
C ASN A 35 -8.96 7.12 15.83
N ARG A 36 -7.79 7.78 15.92
CA ARG A 36 -7.68 9.25 15.87
C ARG A 36 -8.08 9.84 14.51
N CYS A 37 -7.81 9.13 13.41
CA CYS A 37 -8.19 9.56 12.06
C CYS A 37 -9.71 9.54 11.89
N MET A 38 -10.37 8.45 12.30
CA MET A 38 -11.83 8.35 12.30
C MET A 38 -12.49 9.41 13.20
N GLN A 39 -11.94 9.67 14.40
CA GLN A 39 -12.47 10.72 15.27
C GLN A 39 -12.41 12.11 14.63
N ARG A 40 -11.33 12.42 13.91
CA ARG A 40 -11.24 13.67 13.13
C ARG A 40 -12.29 13.71 12.01
N TYR A 41 -12.51 12.59 11.31
CA TYR A 41 -13.55 12.53 10.27
C TYR A 41 -14.96 12.65 10.80
N MET A 42 -15.27 12.07 11.96
CA MET A 42 -16.56 12.25 12.62
C MET A 42 -16.78 13.67 13.17
N ALA A 43 -15.70 14.40 13.46
CA ALA A 43 -15.76 15.79 13.90
C ALA A 43 -15.94 16.79 12.74
N ASP A 44 -15.68 16.36 11.51
CA ASP A 44 -15.86 17.17 10.30
C ASP A 44 -17.28 16.98 9.72
N PRO A 45 -18.17 17.99 9.82
CA PRO A 45 -19.55 17.86 9.37
C PRO A 45 -19.69 17.79 7.84
N THR A 46 -18.61 18.05 7.08
CA THR A 46 -18.62 17.94 5.62
C THR A 46 -18.41 16.50 5.15
N LEU A 47 -17.95 15.62 6.04
CA LEU A 47 -17.71 14.22 5.74
C LEU A 47 -18.88 13.34 6.21
N PRO A 48 -19.14 12.22 5.54
CA PRO A 48 -20.30 11.39 5.84
C PRO A 48 -20.06 10.46 7.03
N TYR A 49 -19.12 10.73 7.95
CA TYR A 49 -18.78 9.80 9.04
C TYR A 49 -19.53 10.14 10.32
N THR A 50 -20.23 9.16 10.88
CA THR A 50 -20.96 9.26 12.15
C THR A 50 -20.75 8.00 12.97
N ALA A 51 -20.94 8.07 14.30
CA ALA A 51 -20.82 6.88 15.13
C ALA A 51 -21.78 5.75 14.68
N ASP A 52 -22.94 6.09 14.12
CA ASP A 52 -23.93 5.10 13.67
C ASP A 52 -23.53 4.41 12.38
N ASN A 53 -22.96 5.12 11.40
CA ASN A 53 -22.47 4.45 10.20
C ASN A 53 -21.21 3.64 10.45
N VAL A 54 -20.32 4.07 11.35
CA VAL A 54 -19.17 3.27 11.79
C VAL A 54 -19.60 1.96 12.44
N ARG A 55 -20.69 1.97 13.23
CA ARG A 55 -21.26 0.74 13.82
C ARG A 55 -21.82 -0.23 12.79
N ILE A 56 -22.28 0.27 11.65
CA ILE A 56 -22.83 -0.54 10.55
C ILE A 56 -21.69 -1.07 9.66
N SER A 57 -20.73 -0.22 9.33
CA SER A 57 -19.63 -0.52 8.42
C SER A 57 -18.34 0.17 8.93
N PRO A 58 -17.63 -0.47 9.86
CA PRO A 58 -16.40 0.11 10.39
C PRO A 58 -15.30 0.08 9.32
N THR A 59 -14.43 1.08 9.34
CA THR A 59 -13.13 1.00 8.68
C THR A 59 -12.27 -0.03 9.39
N VAL A 60 -11.64 -0.92 8.62
CA VAL A 60 -10.82 -2.03 9.12
C VAL A 60 -9.47 -2.06 8.44
N ARG A 61 -8.55 -2.84 9.01
CA ARG A 61 -7.32 -3.25 8.33
C ARG A 61 -7.55 -4.60 7.65
N VAL A 62 -7.15 -4.71 6.40
CA VAL A 62 -7.03 -5.98 5.68
C VAL A 62 -5.55 -6.20 5.41
N GLU A 63 -4.95 -7.04 6.24
CA GLU A 63 -3.52 -7.29 6.22
C GLU A 63 -3.15 -8.43 5.28
N TYR A 64 -2.02 -8.25 4.62
CA TYR A 64 -1.30 -9.23 3.83
C TYR A 64 0.17 -9.23 4.26
N GLU A 65 0.93 -10.24 3.85
CA GLU A 65 2.36 -10.37 4.16
C GLU A 65 3.17 -9.11 3.80
N GLN A 66 2.86 -8.45 2.68
CA GLN A 66 3.62 -7.30 2.16
C GLN A 66 2.89 -5.96 2.22
N ALA A 67 1.60 -5.93 2.56
CA ALA A 67 0.83 -4.67 2.57
C ALA A 67 -0.40 -4.74 3.46
N ILE A 68 -0.94 -3.57 3.79
CA ILE A 68 -2.17 -3.39 4.55
C ILE A 68 -3.08 -2.52 3.69
N ALA A 69 -4.34 -2.94 3.52
CA ALA A 69 -5.39 -2.11 2.96
C ALA A 69 -6.30 -1.62 4.08
N ILE A 70 -6.49 -0.32 4.21
CA ILE A 70 -7.36 0.31 5.20
C ILE A 70 -8.55 0.93 4.48
N GLY A 71 -9.77 0.57 4.90
CA GLY A 71 -11.02 0.99 4.29
C GLY A 71 -12.20 0.17 4.82
N ASP A 72 -13.36 0.26 4.16
CA ASP A 72 -14.45 -0.68 4.44
C ASP A 72 -14.09 -2.09 3.92
N LEU A 73 -14.57 -3.11 4.62
CA LEU A 73 -14.16 -4.50 4.36
C LEU A 73 -14.47 -4.95 2.93
N GLY A 74 -15.64 -4.59 2.40
CA GLY A 74 -16.10 -5.01 1.07
C GLY A 74 -15.24 -4.41 -0.04
N SER A 75 -15.01 -3.09 0.02
CA SER A 75 -14.17 -2.40 -0.95
C SER A 75 -12.72 -2.83 -0.86
N CYS A 76 -12.19 -3.01 0.36
CA CYS A 76 -10.84 -3.55 0.55
C CYS A 76 -10.67 -4.90 -0.15
N LEU A 77 -11.51 -5.89 0.17
CA LEU A 77 -11.42 -7.23 -0.45
C LEU A 77 -11.60 -7.19 -1.97
N SER A 78 -12.46 -6.32 -2.47
CA SER A 78 -12.64 -6.11 -3.91
C SER A 78 -11.38 -5.54 -4.57
N ALA A 79 -10.82 -4.47 -4.01
CA ALA A 79 -9.68 -3.77 -4.58
C ALA A 79 -8.36 -4.55 -4.47
N THR A 80 -8.26 -5.43 -3.48
CA THR A 80 -7.07 -6.27 -3.25
C THR A 80 -7.14 -7.62 -3.96
N ARG A 81 -8.28 -8.01 -4.56
CA ARG A 81 -8.50 -9.32 -5.21
C ARG A 81 -7.41 -9.72 -6.21
N SER A 82 -6.84 -8.78 -6.95
CA SER A 82 -5.81 -9.02 -7.97
C SER A 82 -4.39 -8.69 -7.51
N LYS A 83 -4.19 -8.41 -6.22
CA LYS A 83 -2.88 -8.03 -5.66
C LYS A 83 -2.13 -9.27 -5.21
N HIS A 84 -0.84 -9.33 -5.54
CA HIS A 84 0.05 -10.41 -5.13
C HIS A 84 0.93 -9.91 -3.99
N TRP A 85 0.36 -9.81 -2.79
CA TRP A 85 1.04 -9.30 -1.59
C TRP A 85 1.46 -10.40 -0.61
N GLY A 86 1.40 -11.66 -1.02
CA GLY A 86 1.71 -12.81 -0.19
C GLY A 86 0.50 -13.31 0.59
N ASP A 87 0.76 -13.95 1.72
CA ASP A 87 -0.26 -14.56 2.58
C ASP A 87 -1.31 -13.54 3.07
N GLY A 88 -2.52 -14.04 3.35
CA GLY A 88 -3.70 -13.26 3.75
C GLY A 88 -4.92 -13.54 2.86
N PRO A 89 -6.01 -12.74 2.96
CA PRO A 89 -6.18 -11.58 3.85
C PRO A 89 -6.46 -11.94 5.31
N TRP A 90 -5.96 -11.14 6.24
CA TRP A 90 -6.41 -11.13 7.64
C TRP A 90 -7.16 -9.83 7.94
N VAL A 91 -8.38 -9.95 8.49
CA VAL A 91 -9.17 -8.80 8.92
C VAL A 91 -8.77 -8.45 10.34
N MET A 92 -8.19 -7.26 10.52
CA MET A 92 -7.65 -6.77 11.77
C MET A 92 -8.35 -5.46 12.19
N PRO A 93 -8.53 -5.21 13.50
CA PRO A 93 -9.01 -3.91 13.98
C PRO A 93 -8.02 -2.80 13.61
N LEU A 94 -8.50 -1.56 13.44
CA LEU A 94 -7.62 -0.39 13.28
C LEU A 94 -6.69 -0.24 14.49
N GLU A 95 -5.46 0.17 14.23
CA GLU A 95 -4.58 0.69 15.27
C GLU A 95 -5.00 2.13 15.64
N PRO A 96 -4.73 2.61 16.87
CA PRO A 96 -5.16 3.94 17.31
C PRO A 96 -4.67 5.10 16.42
N ASP A 97 -3.48 4.94 15.85
CA ASP A 97 -2.76 5.94 15.05
C ASP A 97 -2.76 5.63 13.54
N ASP A 98 -3.56 4.65 13.11
CA ASP A 98 -3.72 4.39 11.68
C ASP A 98 -4.26 5.61 10.95
N GLU A 99 -3.54 6.05 9.93
CA GLU A 99 -3.91 7.11 9.02
C GLU A 99 -4.49 6.53 7.73
N PHE A 100 -5.62 7.06 7.29
CA PHE A 100 -6.28 6.66 6.05
C PHE A 100 -7.09 7.81 5.48
N PHE A 101 -7.36 7.79 4.19
CA PHE A 101 -8.19 8.79 3.52
C PHE A 101 -9.70 8.51 3.67
N PRO A 102 -10.55 9.54 3.69
CA PRO A 102 -11.99 9.40 3.92
C PRO A 102 -12.77 8.88 2.69
N ASP A 103 -12.17 8.93 1.50
CA ASP A 103 -12.86 8.69 0.22
C ASP A 103 -12.25 7.52 -0.59
N ARG A 104 -11.23 6.85 -0.06
CA ARG A 104 -10.47 5.81 -0.78
C ARG A 104 -9.83 4.82 0.16
N ILE A 105 -9.54 3.65 -0.39
CA ILE A 105 -8.74 2.63 0.30
C ILE A 105 -7.29 3.11 0.40
N THR A 106 -6.75 3.10 1.60
CA THR A 106 -5.36 3.46 1.86
C THR A 106 -4.49 2.21 1.85
N TYR A 107 -3.42 2.21 1.06
CA TYR A 107 -2.45 1.11 1.05
C TYR A 107 -1.19 1.49 1.79
N ILE A 108 -0.84 0.70 2.81
CA ILE A 108 0.42 0.81 3.54
C ILE A 108 1.29 -0.37 3.12
N TYR A 109 2.38 -0.11 2.42
CA TYR A 109 3.33 -1.15 2.04
C TYR A 109 4.33 -1.38 3.16
N ARG A 110 4.52 -2.64 3.55
CA ARG A 110 5.52 -3.02 4.56
C ARG A 110 6.93 -2.95 3.97
N ALA A 111 7.94 -2.92 4.84
CA ALA A 111 9.35 -2.85 4.42
C ALA A 111 9.78 -4.03 3.53
N ASN A 112 9.22 -5.22 3.74
CA ASN A 112 9.46 -6.42 2.92
C ASN A 112 8.79 -6.34 1.53
N SER A 113 7.89 -5.37 1.30
CA SER A 113 7.14 -5.25 0.06
C SER A 113 8.06 -5.09 -1.15
N VAL A 114 7.92 -6.00 -2.12
CA VAL A 114 8.62 -5.88 -3.40
C VAL A 114 8.22 -4.59 -4.11
N TYR A 115 6.96 -4.17 -3.97
CA TYR A 115 6.49 -2.91 -4.53
C TYR A 115 7.19 -1.71 -3.90
N ASN A 116 7.26 -1.66 -2.56
CA ASN A 116 7.90 -0.55 -1.85
C ASN A 116 9.39 -0.45 -2.19
N ARG A 117 10.12 -1.56 -2.12
CA ARG A 117 11.55 -1.62 -2.49
C ARG A 117 11.79 -1.08 -3.91
N ARG A 118 10.95 -1.48 -4.87
CA ARG A 118 10.99 -0.96 -6.24
C ARG A 118 10.69 0.53 -6.33
N PHE A 119 9.76 1.03 -5.53
CA PHE A 119 9.41 2.45 -5.50
C PHE A 119 10.57 3.28 -4.94
N GLU A 120 11.12 2.90 -3.78
CA GLU A 120 12.25 3.55 -3.14
C GLU A 120 13.48 3.56 -4.03
N GLN A 121 13.82 2.43 -4.65
CA GLN A 121 14.93 2.35 -5.60
C GLN A 121 14.73 3.31 -6.78
N ARG A 122 13.52 3.39 -7.35
CA ARG A 122 13.24 4.35 -8.44
C ARG A 122 13.29 5.80 -7.96
N GLN A 123 12.84 6.11 -6.76
CA GLN A 123 13.00 7.45 -6.20
C GLN A 123 14.47 7.79 -6.05
N ARG A 124 15.28 6.86 -5.53
CA ARG A 124 16.72 7.04 -5.42
C ARG A 124 17.40 7.26 -6.76
N LEU A 125 17.04 6.49 -7.79
CA LEU A 125 17.53 6.69 -9.15
C LEU A 125 17.18 8.09 -9.68
N LYS A 126 15.96 8.58 -9.44
CA LYS A 126 15.54 9.93 -9.85
C LYS A 126 16.29 11.03 -9.11
N GLU A 127 16.53 10.85 -7.81
CA GLU A 127 17.32 11.77 -6.99
C GLU A 127 18.74 11.91 -7.57
N LEU A 128 19.43 10.79 -7.80
CA LEU A 128 20.79 10.75 -8.33
C LEU A 128 20.90 11.34 -9.74
N LEU A 129 19.96 11.00 -10.63
CA LEU A 129 19.92 11.51 -12.01
C LEU A 129 19.56 12.99 -12.10
N GLY A 130 19.00 13.58 -11.04
CA GLY A 130 18.56 14.96 -11.01
C GLY A 130 17.39 15.26 -11.95
N ARG A 131 16.94 16.53 -11.96
CA ARG A 131 15.74 16.96 -12.72
C ARG A 131 15.85 16.71 -14.22
N GLN A 132 17.05 16.81 -14.78
CA GLN A 132 17.29 16.66 -16.21
C GLN A 132 17.10 15.22 -16.67
N HIS A 133 17.61 14.23 -15.92
CA HIS A 133 17.62 12.83 -16.35
C HIS A 133 16.60 11.94 -15.61
N ARG A 134 15.88 12.46 -14.59
CA ARG A 134 14.78 11.71 -13.93
C ARG A 134 13.75 11.08 -14.88
N PRO A 135 13.39 11.67 -16.06
CA PRO A 135 12.42 11.04 -16.96
C PRO A 135 12.88 9.67 -17.48
N LEU A 136 14.19 9.39 -17.51
CA LEU A 136 14.74 8.08 -17.92
C LEU A 136 14.20 6.94 -17.06
N VAL A 137 14.00 7.18 -15.76
CA VAL A 137 13.46 6.17 -14.84
C VAL A 137 12.01 5.83 -15.19
N GLU A 138 11.20 6.82 -15.56
CA GLU A 138 9.81 6.59 -15.98
C GLU A 138 9.73 5.91 -17.34
N THR A 139 10.60 6.29 -18.28
CA THR A 139 10.70 5.63 -19.59
C THR A 139 11.08 4.15 -19.44
N ALA A 140 12.14 3.86 -18.68
CA ALA A 140 12.58 2.49 -18.40
C ALA A 140 11.53 1.65 -17.67
N LYS A 141 10.75 2.26 -16.78
CA LYS A 141 9.63 1.60 -16.09
C LYS A 141 8.54 1.14 -17.06
N ARG A 142 8.24 1.92 -18.11
CA ARG A 142 7.14 1.66 -19.06
C ARG A 142 7.53 0.77 -20.23
N GLN A 143 8.80 0.80 -20.64
CA GLN A 143 9.27 0.12 -21.85
C GLN A 143 9.95 -1.22 -21.56
N THR A 144 9.90 -2.12 -22.55
CA THR A 144 10.76 -3.31 -22.55
C THR A 144 12.23 -2.90 -22.69
N LYS A 145 13.16 -3.77 -22.26
CA LYS A 145 14.60 -3.49 -22.37
C LYS A 145 15.00 -3.15 -23.80
N THR A 146 14.53 -3.92 -24.77
CA THR A 146 14.84 -3.72 -26.20
C THR A 146 14.40 -2.35 -26.70
N ILE A 147 13.15 -1.95 -26.38
CA ILE A 147 12.61 -0.64 -26.80
C ILE A 147 13.38 0.48 -26.11
N PHE A 148 13.61 0.36 -24.80
CA PHE A 148 14.35 1.34 -24.02
C PHE A 148 15.74 1.60 -24.59
N LEU A 149 16.52 0.54 -24.82
CA LEU A 149 17.88 0.67 -25.36
C LEU A 149 17.90 1.20 -26.79
N ARG A 150 16.91 0.84 -27.62
CA ARG A 150 16.82 1.30 -29.01
C ARG A 150 16.60 2.83 -29.11
N PHE A 151 15.84 3.42 -28.19
CA PHE A 151 15.50 4.85 -28.21
C PHE A 151 16.30 5.69 -27.23
N LEU A 152 17.28 5.10 -26.54
CA LEU A 152 18.18 5.81 -25.65
C LEU A 152 19.19 6.60 -26.48
N THR A 153 19.32 7.90 -26.24
CA THR A 153 20.33 8.72 -26.92
C THR A 153 21.72 8.48 -26.31
N ASP A 154 22.77 8.72 -27.08
CA ASP A 154 24.15 8.61 -26.59
C ASP A 154 24.39 9.49 -25.34
N SER A 155 23.82 10.70 -25.34
CA SER A 155 23.89 11.61 -24.19
C SER A 155 23.19 11.06 -22.94
N GLN A 156 22.08 10.35 -23.10
CA GLN A 156 21.36 9.72 -21.98
C GLN A 156 22.10 8.48 -21.49
N ALA A 157 22.65 7.67 -22.40
CA ALA A 157 23.48 6.53 -22.06
C ALA A 157 24.72 6.97 -21.27
N GLU A 158 25.38 8.03 -21.71
CA GLU A 158 26.55 8.59 -21.04
C GLU A 158 26.19 9.18 -19.66
N ALA A 159 25.04 9.86 -19.54
CA ALA A 159 24.56 10.32 -18.25
C ALA A 159 24.33 9.16 -17.26
N ILE A 160 23.76 8.04 -17.72
CA ILE A 160 23.57 6.84 -16.89
C ILE A 160 24.93 6.31 -16.41
N ARG A 161 25.89 6.11 -17.32
CA ARG A 161 27.23 5.60 -16.96
C ARG A 161 27.96 6.51 -16.00
N ARG A 162 27.96 7.82 -16.27
CA ARG A 162 28.69 8.80 -15.47
C ARG A 162 28.11 8.99 -14.08
N ILE A 163 26.78 9.00 -13.94
CA ILE A 163 26.10 9.32 -12.67
C ILE A 163 25.90 8.07 -11.81
N LEU A 164 25.51 6.96 -12.43
CA LEU A 164 25.11 5.75 -11.72
C LEU A 164 26.17 4.64 -11.79
N HIS A 165 27.22 4.81 -12.60
CA HIS A 165 28.31 3.84 -12.77
C HIS A 165 27.82 2.45 -13.20
N VAL A 166 26.76 2.40 -14.01
CA VAL A 166 26.18 1.16 -14.55
C VAL A 166 25.92 1.30 -16.05
N GLU A 167 25.86 0.18 -16.76
CA GLU A 167 25.44 0.19 -18.16
C GLU A 167 23.92 0.43 -18.31
N PRO A 168 23.45 0.98 -19.44
CA PRO A 168 22.02 1.23 -19.66
C PRO A 168 21.11 0.00 -19.48
N GLY A 169 21.62 -1.19 -19.80
CA GLY A 169 20.91 -2.44 -19.59
C GLY A 169 20.74 -2.81 -18.11
N GLU A 170 21.71 -2.45 -17.27
CA GLU A 170 21.65 -2.59 -15.81
C GLU A 170 20.77 -1.55 -15.17
N PHE A 171 20.88 -0.30 -15.61
CA PHE A 171 19.95 0.76 -15.23
C PHE A 171 18.49 0.35 -15.48
N TRP A 172 18.19 -0.21 -16.65
CA TRP A 172 16.85 -0.72 -16.96
C TRP A 172 16.42 -1.81 -15.98
N ARG A 173 17.30 -2.79 -15.70
CA ARG A 173 17.03 -3.85 -14.71
C ARG A 173 16.74 -3.25 -13.32
N GLY A 174 17.52 -2.25 -12.91
CA GLY A 174 17.33 -1.49 -11.69
C GLY A 174 15.95 -0.83 -11.59
N CYS A 175 15.52 -0.16 -12.65
CA CYS A 175 14.19 0.45 -12.70
C CYS A 175 13.04 -0.57 -12.58
N ARG A 176 13.28 -1.81 -13.02
CA ARG A 176 12.33 -2.93 -12.95
C ARG A 176 12.38 -3.71 -11.62
N GLY A 177 13.31 -3.36 -10.72
CA GLY A 177 13.40 -3.91 -9.38
C GLY A 177 14.48 -4.96 -9.16
N ALA A 178 15.44 -5.09 -10.08
CA ALA A 178 16.70 -5.74 -9.74
C ALA A 178 17.47 -4.82 -8.80
N ALA A 179 17.99 -5.34 -7.69
CA ALA A 179 18.80 -4.55 -6.78
C ALA A 179 20.00 -3.96 -7.53
N LEU A 180 20.20 -2.66 -7.37
CA LEU A 180 21.43 -1.96 -7.75
C LEU A 180 22.08 -1.49 -6.47
N ASP A 181 23.40 -1.64 -6.39
CA ASP A 181 24.18 -1.00 -5.34
C ASP A 181 24.26 0.49 -5.67
N LEU A 182 23.46 1.29 -4.97
CA LEU A 182 23.35 2.72 -5.20
C LEU A 182 24.06 3.47 -4.08
N PRO A 183 24.73 4.60 -4.36
CA PRO A 183 25.33 5.42 -3.32
C PRO A 183 24.33 5.72 -2.19
N PRO A 184 24.74 5.61 -0.91
CA PRO A 184 23.85 5.84 0.21
C PRO A 184 23.26 7.25 0.14
N ARG A 185 22.03 7.42 0.66
CA ARG A 185 21.47 8.76 0.83
C ARG A 185 22.39 9.54 1.76
N LEU A 186 22.84 10.72 1.32
CA LEU A 186 23.43 11.69 2.22
C LEU A 186 22.30 12.15 3.14
N VAL A 187 22.24 11.57 4.34
CA VAL A 187 21.36 12.07 5.40
C VAL A 187 22.00 13.37 5.86
N GLN A 188 21.46 14.49 5.42
CA GLN A 188 21.78 15.77 6.04
C GLN A 188 21.18 15.67 7.43
N LEU A 189 22.03 15.48 8.45
CA LEU A 189 21.63 15.65 9.84
C LEU A 189 21.05 17.05 9.93
N GLU A 190 19.76 17.15 10.24
CA GLU A 190 19.16 18.42 10.61
C GLU A 190 19.99 18.93 11.79
N PHE A 191 20.59 20.11 11.63
CA PHE A 191 21.14 20.82 12.77
C PHE A 191 19.94 21.19 13.64
N ASP A 192 19.91 20.68 14.86
CA ASP A 192 19.01 21.16 15.91
C ASP A 192 19.30 22.66 16.09
N PHE A 193 18.39 23.52 15.60
CA PHE A 193 18.35 24.95 15.88
C PHE A 193 17.22 25.24 16.87
#